data_AF-A0A511Z9U3-F1
#
_entry.id   AF-A0A511Z9U3-F1
#
_cell.length_a   1.000
_cell.length_b   1.000
_cell.length_c   1.000
_cell.angle_alpha   90.00
_cell.angle_beta   90.00
_cell.angle_gamma   90.00
#
_symmetry.space_group_name_H-M   'P 1'
#
loop_
_entity.id
_entity.type
_entity.pdbx_description
1 polymer ?
#
loop_
_entity_poly.entity_id
_entity_poly.type
_entity_poly.pdbx_seq_one_letter_code
_entity_poly.pdbx_strand_id
1 'polypeptide(L)' 'MELNDLLRIAGIGLVIGFLHVFFEQTGKKEFSFFLFFVAYIYIAAEMLRFLRIFFSEIAEFFQWLSLAF' A
#
# COMPACT_ATOMS: atom_id res chain seq x y z
N MET A 1 -1.16 6.54 10.58
CA MET A 1 -0.72 6.73 9.18
C MET A 1 -0.57 8.22 8.94
N GLU A 2 0.62 8.69 8.61
CA GLU A 2 0.84 10.11 8.33
C GLU A 2 0.41 10.46 6.90
N LEU A 3 0.08 11.74 6.65
CA LEU A 3 -0.22 12.26 5.31
C LEU A 3 0.88 11.88 4.29
N ASN A 4 2.13 11.82 4.75
CA ASN A 4 3.28 11.44 3.96
C ASN A 4 3.20 9.99 3.43
N ASP A 5 2.75 9.04 4.24
CA ASP A 5 2.57 7.64 3.80
C ASP A 5 1.46 7.54 2.75
N LEU A 6 0.38 8.29 2.94
CA LEU A 6 -0.73 8.33 1.99
C LEU A 6 -0.28 8.88 0.63
N LEU A 7 0.47 9.99 0.64
CA LEU A 7 1.06 10.57 -0.57
C LEU A 7 2.05 9.62 -1.25
N ARG A 8 2.86 8.89 -0.47
CA ARG A 8 3.81 7.92 -1.02
C ARG A 8 3.08 6.81 -1.78
N ILE A 9 2.06 6.21 -1.16
CA ILE A 9 1.28 5.13 -1.78
C ILE A 9 0.57 5.64 -3.05
N ALA A 10 -0.04 6.82 -2.99
CA ALA A 10 -0.69 7.45 -4.15
C ALA A 10 0.32 7.72 -5.29
N GLY A 11 1.50 8.26 -4.97
CA GLY A 11 2.56 8.51 -5.93
C GLY A 11 3.08 7.22 -6.60
N ILE A 12 3.24 6.15 -5.82
CA ILE A 12 3.63 4.84 -6.36
C ILE A 12 2.57 4.29 -7.31
N GLY A 13 1.28 4.40 -6.96
CA GLY A 13 0.18 4.02 -7.85
C GLY A 13 0.19 4.80 -9.17
N LEU A 14 0.51 6.09 -9.11
CA LEU A 14 0.62 6.95 -10.29
C LEU A 14 1.79 6.53 -11.19
N VAL A 15 2.96 6.24 -10.62
CA VAL A 15 4.14 5.74 -11.36
C VAL A 15 3.84 4.39 -12.02
N ILE A 16 3.18 3.47 -11.32
CA ILE A 16 2.77 2.17 -11.87
C ILE A 16 1.81 2.37 -13.05
N GLY A 17 0.82 3.25 -12.91
CA GLY A 17 -0.13 3.57 -13.99
C GLY A 17 0.58 4.11 -15.24
N PHE A 18 1.52 5.04 -15.07
CA PHE A 18 2.32 5.56 -16.20
C PHE A 18 3.16 4.48 -16.88
N LEU A 19 3.84 3.64 -16.09
CA LEU A 19 4.64 2.53 -16.62
C LEU A 19 3.78 1.51 -17.36
N HIS A 20 2.57 1.24 -16.88
CA HIS A 20 1.64 0.33 -17.54
C HIS A 20 1.26 0.84 -18.94
N VAL A 21 0.84 2.10 -19.03
CA VAL A 21 0.49 2.75 -20.32
C VAL A 21 1.71 2.75 -21.24
N PHE A 22 2.90 3.04 -20.72
CA PHE A 22 4.13 3.03 -21.50
C PHE A 22 4.40 1.65 -22.12
N PHE A 23 4.37 0.58 -21.33
CA PHE A 23 4.61 -0.79 -21.82
C PHE A 23 3.52 -1.28 -22.77
N GLU A 24 2.27 -0.87 -22.57
CA GLU A 24 1.19 -1.16 -23.49
C GLU A 24 1.41 -0.49 -24.85
N GLN A 25 1.80 0.79 -24.86
CA GLN A 25 2.09 1.54 -26.09
C GLN A 25 3.34 1.05 -26.82
N THR A 26 4.35 0.53 -26.12
CA THR A 26 5.55 -0.06 -26.75
C THR A 26 5.35 -1.52 -27.21
N GLY A 27 4.16 -2.09 -27.01
CA GLY A 27 3.87 -3.50 -27.37
C GLY A 27 4.56 -4.53 -26.46
N LYS A 28 5.18 -4.08 -25.36
CA LYS A 28 5.93 -4.90 -24.39
C LYS A 28 5.03 -5.43 -23.27
N LYS A 29 3.91 -6.06 -23.64
CA LYS A 29 2.85 -6.47 -22.69
C LYS A 29 3.32 -7.42 -21.59
N GLU A 30 4.34 -8.24 -21.84
CA GLU A 30 4.93 -9.12 -20.83
C GLU A 30 5.50 -8.33 -19.65
N PHE A 31 6.08 -7.15 -19.89
CA PHE A 31 6.61 -6.29 -18.84
C PHE A 31 5.49 -5.64 -18.01
N SER A 32 4.31 -5.41 -18.58
CA SER A 32 3.13 -4.97 -17.81
C SER A 32 2.70 -6.03 -16.80
N PHE A 33 2.80 -7.32 -17.13
CA PHE A 33 2.50 -8.40 -16.17
C PHE A 33 3.46 -8.36 -14.97
N PHE A 34 4.77 -8.30 -15.21
CA PHE A 34 5.76 -8.20 -14.13
C PHE A 34 5.60 -6.93 -13.30
N LEU A 35 5.28 -5.80 -13.95
CA LEU A 35 4.98 -4.54 -13.28
C LEU A 35 3.81 -4.68 -12.30
N PHE A 36 2.69 -5.27 -12.74
CA PHE A 36 1.54 -5.50 -11.86
C PHE A 36 1.83 -6.52 -10.77
N PHE A 37 2.61 -7.55 -11.04
CA PHE A 37 3.01 -8.52 -10.04
C PHE A 37 3.77 -7.86 -8.88
N VAL A 38 4.76 -7.00 -9.20
CA VAL A 38 5.52 -6.25 -8.20
C VAL A 38 4.63 -5.24 -7.47
N ALA A 39 3.78 -4.52 -8.21
CA ALA A 39 2.80 -3.59 -7.63
C ALA A 39 1.87 -4.28 -6.62
N TYR A 40 1.39 -5.48 -6.95
CA TYR A 40 0.52 -6.27 -6.10
C TYR A 40 1.22 -6.67 -4.80
N ILE A 41 2.46 -7.17 -4.87
CA ILE A 41 3.25 -7.52 -3.68
C ILE A 41 3.47 -6.28 -2.80
N TYR A 42 3.79 -5.14 -3.42
CA TYR A 42 3.99 -3.89 -2.70
C TYR A 42 2.73 -3.47 -1.92
N ILE A 43 1.57 -3.46 -2.59
CA ILE A 43 0.30 -3.09 -1.95
C ILE A 43 -0.07 -4.09 -0.85
N ALA A 44 0.13 -5.39 -1.07
CA ALA A 44 -0.11 -6.41 -0.05
C ALA A 44 0.75 -6.19 1.20
N ALA A 45 2.03 -5.82 1.03
CA ALA A 45 2.92 -5.51 2.14
C ALA A 45 2.53 -4.21 2.87
N GLU A 46 2.04 -3.18 2.17
CA GLU A 46 1.49 -1.98 2.81
C GLU A 46 0.20 -2.29 3.59
N MET A 47 -0.68 -3.14 3.05
CA MET A 47 -1.87 -3.62 3.72
C MET A 47 -1.56 -4.35 5.03
N LEU A 48 -0.54 -5.22 5.05
CA LEU A 48 -0.09 -5.88 6.28
C LEU A 48 0.45 -4.89 7.31
N ARG A 49 1.19 -3.87 6.87
CA ARG A 49 1.69 -2.80 7.77
C ARG A 49 0.55 -1.99 8.35
N PHE A 50 -0.43 -1.61 7.54
CA PHE A 50 -1.63 -0.92 7.99
C PHE A 50 -2.41 -1.77 9.01
N LEU A 51 -2.59 -3.06 8.74
CA LEU A 51 -3.30 -3.98 9.62
C LEU A 51 -2.60 -4.09 10.99
N ARG A 52 -1.27 -4.15 11.01
CA ARG A 52 -0.49 -4.15 12.25
C ARG A 52 -0.71 -2.88 13.08
N ILE A 53 -0.66 -1.72 12.43
CA ILE A 53 -0.90 -0.43 13.10
C ILE A 53 -2.32 -0.41 13.66
N PHE A 54 -3.31 -0.80 12.86
CA PHE A 54 -4.71 -0.84 13.26
C PHE A 54 -4.95 -1.72 14.50
N PHE A 55 -4.38 -2.92 14.54
CA PHE A 55 -4.50 -3.77 15.72
C PHE A 55 -3.75 -3.22 16.93
N SER A 56 -2.63 -2.52 16.74
CA SER A 56 -1.91 -1.83 17.84
C SER A 56 -2.77 -0.75 18.47
N GLU A 57 -3.37 0.11 17.66
CA GLU A 57 -4.26 1.19 18.11
C GLU A 57 -5.49 0.65 18.86
N ILE A 58 -6.07 -0.45 18.36
CA ILE A 58 -7.18 -1.14 19.05
C ILE A 58 -6.73 -1.67 20.41
N ALA A 59 -5.57 -2.33 20.47
CA ALA A 59 -5.05 -2.88 21.72
C ALA A 59 -4.78 -1.78 22.75
N GLU A 60 -4.18 -0.67 22.33
CA GLU A 60 -3.94 0.51 23.17
C GLU A 60 -5.25 1.11 23.68
N PHE A 61 -6.28 1.22 22.82
CA PHE A 61 -7.60 1.68 23.22
C PHE A 61 -8.22 0.78 24.30
N PHE A 62 -8.17 -0.54 24.13
CA PHE A 62 -8.68 -1.48 25.13
C PHE A 62 -7.88 -1.44 26.44
N GLN A 63 -6.55 -1.27 26.38
CA GLN A 63 -5.72 -1.11 27.56
C GLN A 63 -6.09 0.16 28.34
N TRP A 64 -6.22 1.30 27.65
CA TRP A 64 -6.70 2.54 28.25
C TRP A 64 -8.08 2.37 28.89
N LEU A 65 -9.01 1.74 28.18
CA LEU A 65 -10.36 1.47 28.69
C LEU A 65 -10.31 0.64 29.99
N SER A 66 -9.43 -0.36 30.05
CA SER A 66 -9.29 -1.23 31.23
C SER A 66 -8.68 -0.54 32.44
N LEU A 67 -7.93 0.55 32.27
CA LEU A 67 -7.37 1.36 33.35
C LEU A 67 -8.33 2.46 33.83
N ALA A 68 -9.35 2.79 33.01
CA ALA A 68 -10.36 3.81 33.33
C ALA A 68 -11.50 3.28 34.23
N PHE A 69 -11.57 1.96 34.45
CA PHE A 69 -12.52 1.27 35.33
C PHE A 69 -11.79 0.50 36.43
#